data_AF-A0A5E4FEU1-F1
#
_entry.id   AF-A0A5E4FEU1-F1
#
_cell.length_a   1.000
_cell.length_b   1.000
_cell.length_c   1.000
_cell.angle_alpha   90.00
_cell.angle_beta   90.00
_cell.angle_gamma   90.00
#
_symmetry.space_group_name_H-M   'P 1'
#
loop_
_entity.id
_entity.type
_entity.pdbx_description
1 polymer ?
#
loop_
_entity_poly.entity_id
_entity_poly.type
_entity_poly.pdbx_seq_one_letter_code
_entity_poly.pdbx_strand_id
1 'polypeptide(L)' 'DMIANTIRVQYRAPSRDMLLYSKPYTRRIDNLRMPIGYQPLKFQQFDGNGNPKQHVAHFVETCNNAGTEGDHLVKQFV' A
#
# COMPACT_ATOMS: atom_id res chain seq x y z
N ASP A 1 11.81 40.11 0.27
CA ASP A 1 11.48 39.20 1.38
C ASP A 1 12.45 38.04 1.53
N MET A 2 13.36 38.14 2.50
CA MET A 2 14.26 37.05 2.87
C MET A 2 13.48 35.84 3.40
N ILE A 3 12.39 36.09 4.12
CA ILE A 3 11.51 35.07 4.72
C ILE A 3 10.87 34.17 3.64
N ALA A 4 10.32 34.77 2.57
CA ALA A 4 9.69 34.01 1.49
C ALA A 4 10.70 33.12 0.73
N ASN A 5 11.94 33.60 0.57
CA ASN A 5 13.00 32.82 -0.04
C ASN A 5 13.44 31.64 0.83
N THR A 6 13.57 31.84 2.14
CA THR A 6 13.93 30.78 3.10
C THR A 6 12.86 29.68 3.15
N ILE A 7 11.57 30.03 3.18
CA ILE A 7 10.47 29.06 3.15
C ILE A 7 10.47 28.28 1.83
N ARG A 8 10.64 28.97 0.70
CA ARG A 8 10.69 28.33 -0.62
C ARG A 8 11.87 27.35 -0.75
N VAL A 9 13.03 27.66 -0.17
CA VAL A 9 14.21 26.77 -0.17
C VAL A 9 13.97 25.55 0.72
N GLN A 10 13.34 25.70 1.89
CA GLN A 10 13.02 24.58 2.78
C GLN A 10 12.00 23.60 2.18
N TYR A 11 11.00 24.08 1.43
CA TYR A 11 9.99 23.21 0.79
C TYR A 11 10.42 22.66 -0.58
N ARG A 12 11.43 23.25 -1.25
CA ARG A 12 12.02 22.68 -2.47
C ARG A 12 13.09 21.64 -2.16
N ALA A 13 13.72 21.72 -0.99
CA ALA A 13 14.53 20.64 -0.50
C ALA A 13 13.58 19.46 -0.20
N PRO A 14 13.83 18.26 -0.76
CA PRO A 14 13.16 17.06 -0.26
C PRO A 14 13.43 17.05 1.25
N SER A 15 12.37 17.02 2.07
CA SER A 15 12.60 16.88 3.51
C SER A 15 13.48 15.66 3.70
N ARG A 16 14.56 15.80 4.48
CA ARG A 16 15.49 14.69 4.75
C ARG A 16 14.78 13.48 5.39
N ASP A 17 13.52 13.63 5.78
CA ASP A 17 12.66 12.60 6.37
C ASP A 17 12.00 11.68 5.33
N MET A 18 11.94 12.05 4.05
CA MET A 18 11.36 11.17 3.01
C MET A 18 12.23 9.91 2.75
N LEU A 19 13.44 9.86 3.31
CA LEU A 19 14.39 8.76 3.15
C LEU A 19 14.20 7.61 4.16
N LEU A 20 13.28 7.70 5.12
CA LEU A 20 13.13 6.68 6.18
C LEU A 20 11.98 5.71 5.99
N TYR A 21 11.05 5.96 5.06
CA TYR A 21 9.96 5.01 4.82
C TYR A 21 10.48 3.78 4.08
N SER A 22 11.00 2.83 4.85
CA SER A 22 11.29 1.49 4.37
C SER A 22 9.99 0.72 4.29
N LYS A 23 9.72 0.13 3.13
CA LYS A 23 8.59 -0.80 2.96
C LYS A 23 8.62 -1.83 4.09
N PRO A 24 7.46 -2.19 4.69
CA PRO A 24 7.40 -3.13 5.82
C PRO A 24 7.70 -4.59 5.42
N TYR A 25 8.19 -4.81 4.20
CA TYR A 25 8.49 -6.11 3.62
C TYR A 25 9.84 -6.08 2.90
N THR A 26 10.43 -7.25 2.72
CA THR A 26 11.76 -7.38 2.10
C THR A 26 11.70 -7.11 0.60
N ARG A 27 12.84 -6.71 0.01
CA ARG A 27 12.98 -6.54 -1.44
C ARG A 27 12.63 -7.81 -2.25
N ARG A 28 12.65 -8.99 -1.62
CA ARG A 28 12.24 -10.25 -2.26
C ARG A 28 10.79 -10.18 -2.78
N ILE A 29 9.90 -9.48 -2.06
CA ILE A 29 8.52 -9.26 -2.48
C ILE A 29 8.47 -8.47 -3.78
N ASP A 30 9.29 -7.41 -3.93
CA ASP A 30 9.34 -6.62 -5.16
C ASP A 30 9.75 -7.47 -6.38
N ASN A 31 10.62 -8.45 -6.17
CA ASN A 31 11.11 -9.34 -7.23
C ASN A 31 10.21 -10.55 -7.53
N LEU A 32 9.15 -10.80 -6.74
CA LEU A 32 8.23 -11.91 -6.99
C LEU A 32 7.40 -11.68 -8.25
N ARG A 33 7.27 -12.72 -9.07
CA ARG A 33 6.41 -12.72 -10.25
C ARG A 33 5.02 -13.19 -9.87
N MET A 34 4.00 -12.44 -10.29
CA MET A 34 2.61 -12.86 -10.08
C MET A 34 2.29 -14.11 -10.90
N PRO A 35 1.48 -15.04 -10.36
CA PRO A 35 1.06 -16.24 -11.07
C PRO A 35 0.26 -15.90 -12.33
N ILE A 36 0.34 -16.78 -13.32
CA ILE A 36 -0.39 -16.64 -14.59
C ILE A 36 -1.89 -16.72 -14.30
N GLY A 37 -2.65 -15.74 -14.78
CA GLY A 37 -4.08 -15.61 -14.49
C GLY A 37 -4.42 -14.80 -13.25
N TYR A 38 -3.41 -14.20 -12.58
CA TYR A 38 -3.67 -13.25 -11.48
C TYR A 38 -4.61 -12.13 -11.93
N GLN A 39 -5.63 -11.89 -11.11
CA GLN A 39 -6.51 -10.74 -11.21
C GLN A 39 -6.27 -9.85 -9.99
N PRO A 40 -6.01 -8.54 -10.18
CA PRO A 40 -5.94 -7.59 -9.08
C PRO A 40 -7.19 -7.68 -8.20
N LEU A 41 -6.99 -7.77 -6.89
CA LEU A 41 -8.13 -7.76 -5.96
C LEU A 41 -8.85 -6.42 -6.09
N LYS A 42 -10.13 -6.50 -6.44
CA LYS A 42 -11.00 -5.33 -6.52
C LYS A 42 -11.61 -5.07 -5.15
N PHE A 43 -10.91 -4.29 -4.34
CA PHE A 43 -11.49 -3.79 -3.11
C PHE A 43 -12.37 -2.58 -3.40
N GLN A 44 -13.61 -2.63 -2.92
CA GLN A 44 -14.38 -1.40 -2.76
C GLN A 44 -13.78 -0.63 -1.60
N GLN A 45 -13.38 0.63 -1.80
CA GLN A 45 -12.90 1.47 -0.71
C GLN A 45 -14.03 1.65 0.30
N PHE A 46 -13.71 1.49 1.59
CA PHE A 46 -14.67 1.84 2.64
C PHE A 46 -14.87 3.35 2.65
N ASP A 47 -16.08 3.80 2.37
CA ASP A 47 -16.47 5.21 2.28
C ASP A 47 -16.87 5.81 3.64
N GLY A 48 -16.77 5.02 4.73
CA GLY A 48 -17.21 5.40 6.07
C GLY A 48 -18.71 5.19 6.30
N ASN A 49 -19.45 4.72 5.30
CA ASN A 49 -20.87 4.47 5.38
C ASN A 49 -21.18 2.96 5.41
N GLY A 50 -22.32 2.58 5.99
CA GLY A 50 -22.71 1.18 6.14
C GLY A 50 -22.04 0.45 7.31
N ASN A 51 -22.08 -0.89 7.29
CA ASN A 51 -21.63 -1.72 8.42
C ASN A 51 -20.14 -2.09 8.28
N PRO A 52 -19.26 -1.61 9.17
CA PRO A 52 -17.83 -1.93 9.13
C PRO A 52 -17.55 -3.44 9.25
N LYS A 53 -18.38 -4.19 9.98
CA LYS A 53 -18.20 -5.64 10.14
C LYS A 53 -18.40 -6.40 8.83
N GLN A 54 -19.34 -5.97 7.99
CA GLN A 54 -19.56 -6.57 6.67
C GLN A 54 -18.39 -6.26 5.73
N HIS A 55 -17.86 -5.05 5.80
CA HIS A 55 -16.67 -4.67 5.02
C HIS A 55 -15.46 -5.53 5.39
N VAL A 56 -15.21 -5.72 6.70
CA VAL A 56 -14.14 -6.60 7.19
C VAL A 56 -14.38 -8.05 6.77
N ALA A 57 -15.62 -8.56 6.85
CA ALA A 57 -15.94 -9.92 6.42
C ALA A 57 -15.65 -10.13 4.93
N HIS A 58 -16.05 -9.17 4.08
CA HIS A 58 -15.79 -9.22 2.65
C HIS A 58 -14.29 -9.16 2.32
N PHE A 59 -13.53 -8.33 3.05
CA PHE A 59 -12.07 -8.30 2.95
C PHE A 59 -11.45 -9.67 3.26
N VAL A 60 -11.83 -10.28 4.40
CA VAL A 60 -11.31 -11.58 4.84
C VAL A 60 -11.67 -12.68 3.84
N GLU A 61 -12.91 -12.70 3.34
CA GLU A 61 -13.36 -13.65 2.31
C GLU A 61 -12.53 -13.52 1.01
N THR A 62 -12.33 -12.30 0.54
CA THR A 62 -11.55 -12.03 -0.68
C THR A 62 -10.09 -12.47 -0.51
N CYS A 63 -9.51 -12.25 0.68
CA CYS A 63 -8.14 -12.70 0.99
C CYS A 63 -8.02 -14.23 1.13
N ASN A 64 -9.01 -14.89 1.72
CA ASN A 64 -9.00 -16.35 1.88
C ASN A 64 -9.10 -17.09 0.55
N ASN A 65 -9.84 -16.54 -0.41
CA ASN A 65 -9.89 -17.06 -1.79
C ASN A 65 -8.55 -16.92 -2.53
N ALA A 66 -7.63 -16.10 -2.03
CA ALA A 66 -6.35 -15.87 -2.69
C ALA A 66 -5.36 -17.03 -2.57
N GLY A 67 -5.63 -18.07 -1.75
CA GLY A 67 -5.01 -19.40 -1.80
C GLY A 67 -3.48 -19.47 -1.97
N THR A 68 -2.73 -18.45 -1.54
CA THR A 68 -1.33 -18.25 -1.91
C THR A 68 -0.41 -18.20 -0.71
N GLU A 69 0.83 -18.67 -0.90
CA GLU A 69 1.92 -18.57 0.08
C GLU A 69 2.11 -17.12 0.53
N GLY A 70 2.47 -16.90 1.81
CA GLY A 70 2.45 -15.57 2.45
C GLY A 70 3.18 -14.46 1.69
N ASP A 71 4.30 -14.76 1.03
CA ASP A 71 5.04 -13.79 0.21
C ASP A 71 4.26 -13.34 -1.04
N HIS A 72 3.57 -14.28 -1.71
CA HIS A 72 2.70 -13.96 -2.84
C HIS A 72 1.46 -13.21 -2.39
N LEU A 73 0.94 -13.50 -1.20
CA LEU A 73 -0.17 -12.75 -0.60
C LEU A 73 0.25 -11.30 -0.35
N VAL A 74 1.39 -11.05 0.30
CA VAL A 74 1.89 -9.67 0.52
C VAL A 74 2.09 -8.94 -0.82
N LYS A 75 2.61 -9.62 -1.85
CA LYS A 75 2.78 -9.05 -3.20
C LYS A 75 1.48 -8.56 -3.85
N GLN A 76 0.33 -9.13 -3.50
CA GLN A 76 -0.97 -8.67 -4.02
C GLN A 76 -1.39 -7.28 -3.52
N PHE A 77 -0.77 -6.80 -2.42
CA PHE A 77 -1.13 -5.54 -1.77
C PHE A 77 -0.08 -4.43 -1.96
N VAL A 78 0.93 -4.65 -2.81
CA VAL A 78 2.08 -3.74 -3.03
C VAL A 78 1.91 -2.89 -4.28
#